data_AF-A0A969P0Y4-F1
#
_entry.id   AF-A0A969P0Y4-F1
#
_cell.length_a   1.000
_cell.length_b   1.000
_cell.length_c   1.000
_cell.angle_alpha   90.00
_cell.angle_beta   90.00
_cell.angle_gamma   90.00
#
_symmetry.space_group_name_H-M   'P 1'
#
loop_
_entity.id
_entity.type
_entity.pdbx_description
1 polymer ?
#
loop_
_entity_poly.entity_id
_entity_poly.type
_entity_poly.pdbx_seq_one_letter_code
_entity_poly.pdbx_strand_id
1 'polypeptide(L)'
;MEGFTPIEANLIWAVLLIALISIGYGFWLWRQVQHKAADEIAAAGATLVSGTQVYLAAGRGMLAVAVLGGAVLMAASALLAAPGAAAVQQFGSTAEAQTWVAIGRAGALLIGAGSVLLIAWLGLGASAQANMALIPAARKGYPQALQVAYRPGSSSGLLTAGLGLLVSTAIVLVYGAVSVDILLSFALGGVLVAIWLAVSSGIGASAADTALFPTDEPGVSGSAGLQHPVTVAGLVQRSASRVAAVAADLFGTMEIALVAALIPGLMLADIASGATGDGLYAFSFVLFPLVLRAIGIVATIIGTLLIRTDERKRNARAAINRGLYIGAALALVAALGISYIIVRRPDAAVFDWRPFCAVFTGVVLALLAIKISEYFTSSSAQPVKLVSRFSAHGAPPAS
;
A
#
# COMPACT_ATOMS: atom_id res chain seq x y z
N MET A 1 10.79 11.71 -25.68
CA MET A 1 9.58 12.48 -25.28
C MET A 1 9.03 13.25 -26.48
N GLU A 2 9.05 12.64 -27.66
CA GLU A 2 8.43 13.24 -28.84
C GLU A 2 6.93 12.91 -28.77
N GLY A 3 6.07 13.93 -28.79
CA GLY A 3 4.62 13.77 -28.70
C GLY A 3 3.95 14.24 -27.39
N PHE A 4 4.70 14.65 -26.36
CA PHE A 4 4.12 15.23 -25.15
C PHE A 4 4.07 16.75 -25.23
N THR A 5 2.98 17.34 -24.72
CA THR A 5 2.96 18.78 -24.46
C THR A 5 3.97 19.14 -23.35
N PRO A 6 4.49 20.37 -23.31
CA PRO A 6 5.42 20.81 -22.26
C PRO A 6 4.84 20.62 -20.85
N ILE A 7 3.52 20.77 -20.70
CA ILE A 7 2.81 20.58 -19.43
C ILE A 7 2.79 19.12 -19.01
N GLU A 8 2.46 18.20 -19.93
CA GLU A 8 2.47 16.75 -19.65
C GLU A 8 3.87 16.25 -19.31
N ALA A 9 4.89 16.68 -20.05
CA ALA A 9 6.27 16.34 -19.74
C ALA A 9 6.68 16.80 -18.34
N ASN A 10 6.34 18.04 -17.96
CA ASN A 10 6.60 18.56 -16.61
C ASN A 10 5.84 17.80 -15.53
N LEU A 11 4.60 17.38 -15.79
CA LEU A 11 3.80 16.59 -14.85
C LEU A 11 4.40 15.20 -14.64
N ILE A 12 4.87 14.53 -15.70
CA ILE A 12 5.56 13.24 -15.60
C ILE A 12 6.82 13.36 -14.73
N TRP A 13 7.64 14.39 -14.97
CA TRP A 13 8.83 14.64 -14.16
C TRP A 13 8.48 14.93 -12.71
N ALA A 14 7.42 15.70 -12.46
CA ALA A 14 6.92 15.97 -11.12
C ALA A 14 6.46 14.68 -10.41
N VAL A 15 5.74 13.80 -11.12
CA VAL A 15 5.29 12.49 -10.60
C VAL A 15 6.49 11.62 -10.22
N LEU A 16 7.50 11.51 -11.10
CA LEU A 16 8.74 10.77 -10.82
C LEU A 16 9.49 11.34 -9.61
N LEU A 17 9.61 12.67 -9.55
CA LEU A 17 10.25 13.35 -8.43
C LEU A 17 9.50 13.08 -7.12
N ILE A 18 8.17 13.17 -7.11
CA ILE A 18 7.35 12.87 -5.93
C ILE A 18 7.51 11.41 -5.51
N ALA A 19 7.56 10.47 -6.46
CA ALA A 19 7.79 9.07 -6.16
C ALA A 19 9.15 8.85 -5.47
N LEU A 20 10.21 9.49 -5.98
CA LEU A 20 11.54 9.46 -5.36
C LEU A 20 11.57 10.12 -3.98
N ILE A 21 10.90 11.27 -3.81
CA ILE A 21 10.76 11.93 -2.51
C ILE A 21 10.03 11.01 -1.52
N SER A 22 8.97 10.32 -1.95
CA SER A 22 8.24 9.37 -1.11
C SER A 22 9.12 8.22 -0.65
N ILE A 23 9.89 7.63 -1.56
CA ILE A 23 10.82 6.54 -1.25
C ILE A 23 11.91 7.04 -0.29
N GLY A 24 12.51 8.21 -0.58
CA GLY A 24 13.54 8.81 0.26
C GLY A 24 13.05 9.15 1.66
N TYR A 25 11.87 9.76 1.77
CA TYR A 25 11.26 10.09 3.05
C TYR A 25 10.82 8.83 3.82
N GLY A 26 10.25 7.84 3.13
CA GLY A 26 9.94 6.53 3.71
C GLY A 26 11.19 5.84 4.26
N PHE A 27 12.28 5.81 3.50
CA PHE A 27 13.55 5.26 3.93
C PHE A 27 14.20 6.06 5.08
N TRP A 28 14.04 7.38 5.09
CA TRP A 28 14.50 8.23 6.19
C TRP A 28 13.73 7.93 7.50
N LEU A 29 12.42 7.69 7.42
CA LEU A 29 11.62 7.24 8.56
C LEU A 29 12.01 5.83 9.00
N TRP A 30 12.22 4.91 8.05
CA TRP A 30 12.73 3.56 8.31
C TRP A 30 14.02 3.63 9.12
N ARG A 31 15.00 4.42 8.66
CA ARG A 31 16.32 4.55 9.30
C ARG A 31 16.24 5.15 10.71
N GLN A 32 15.32 6.07 10.96
CA GLN A 32 15.09 6.62 12.30
C GLN A 32 14.52 5.63 13.29
N VAL A 33 13.90 4.55 12.82
CA VAL A 33 13.42 3.48 13.68
C VAL A 33 14.57 2.51 14.02
N GLN A 34 15.67 2.53 13.25
CA GLN A 34 16.80 1.61 13.39
C GLN A 34 17.76 1.91 14.57
N HIS A 35 17.32 2.64 15.60
CA HIS A 35 18.18 2.99 16.72
C HIS A 35 18.27 1.89 17.78
N LYS A 36 19.49 1.66 18.28
CA LYS A 36 19.85 0.60 19.24
C LYS A 36 19.00 0.70 20.52
N ALA A 37 18.23 -0.36 20.79
CA ALA A 37 17.60 -0.59 22.07
C ALA A 37 18.67 -0.85 23.16
N ALA A 38 18.32 -0.66 24.43
CA ALA A 38 19.18 -1.04 25.54
C ALA A 38 19.51 -2.55 25.49
N ASP A 39 20.68 -2.95 25.99
CA ASP A 39 21.28 -4.28 25.77
C ASP A 39 20.36 -5.46 26.15
N GLU A 40 19.54 -5.34 27.19
CA GLU A 40 18.57 -6.39 27.59
C GLU A 40 17.37 -6.53 26.62
N ILE A 41 16.87 -5.41 26.08
CA ILE A 41 15.74 -5.40 25.12
C ILE A 41 16.22 -5.85 23.73
N ALA A 42 17.51 -5.61 23.44
CA ALA A 42 18.13 -5.98 22.16
C ALA A 42 18.14 -7.49 21.93
N ALA A 43 18.35 -8.31 22.96
CA ALA A 43 18.33 -9.77 22.84
C ALA A 43 16.93 -10.30 22.48
N ALA A 44 15.90 -9.87 23.19
CA ALA A 44 14.51 -10.29 22.93
C ALA A 44 14.02 -9.82 21.55
N GLY A 45 14.37 -8.60 21.15
CA GLY A 45 13.99 -8.12 19.82
C GLY A 45 14.85 -8.65 18.69
N ALA A 46 16.09 -9.11 18.93
CA ALA A 46 16.85 -9.85 17.94
C ALA A 46 16.16 -11.18 17.58
N THR A 47 15.59 -11.88 18.55
CA THR A 47 14.75 -13.07 18.32
C THR A 47 13.48 -12.73 17.54
N LEU A 48 12.86 -11.58 17.82
CA LEU A 48 11.70 -11.09 17.08
C LEU A 48 12.05 -10.81 15.61
N VAL A 49 13.17 -10.12 15.37
CA VAL A 49 13.66 -9.80 14.03
C VAL A 49 14.02 -11.07 13.27
N SER A 50 14.83 -11.97 13.84
CA SER A 50 15.25 -13.20 13.16
C SER A 50 14.06 -14.11 12.85
N GLY A 51 13.11 -14.24 13.79
CA GLY A 51 11.89 -15.01 13.59
C GLY A 51 10.99 -14.44 12.49
N THR A 52 10.86 -13.11 12.38
CA THR A 52 10.09 -12.48 11.28
C THR A 52 10.73 -12.70 9.90
N GLN A 53 12.07 -12.78 9.83
CA GLN A 53 12.77 -13.08 8.58
C GLN A 53 12.63 -14.55 8.18
N VAL A 54 12.68 -15.47 9.15
CA VAL A 54 12.41 -16.89 8.92
C VAL A 54 10.97 -17.09 8.42
N TYR A 55 10.00 -16.34 8.93
CA TYR A 55 8.63 -16.37 8.44
C TYR A 55 8.50 -16.05 6.94
N LEU A 56 9.17 -14.99 6.46
CA LEU A 56 9.18 -14.69 5.02
C LEU A 56 9.96 -15.74 4.19
N ALA A 57 11.00 -16.34 4.78
CA ALA A 57 11.75 -17.40 4.11
C ALA A 57 10.96 -18.71 4.03
N ALA A 58 10.07 -18.97 5.00
CA ALA A 58 9.18 -20.12 5.03
C ALA A 58 8.14 -20.00 3.92
N GLY A 59 8.21 -20.89 2.92
CA GLY A 59 7.29 -20.88 1.78
C GLY A 59 7.77 -20.09 0.55
N ARG A 60 9.00 -19.57 0.59
CA ARG A 60 9.66 -18.96 -0.59
C ARG A 60 9.63 -19.84 -1.83
N GLY A 61 9.67 -21.17 -1.66
CA GLY A 61 9.63 -22.13 -2.77
C GLY A 61 8.27 -22.14 -3.47
N MET A 62 7.18 -22.22 -2.71
CA MET A 62 5.82 -22.20 -3.26
C MET A 62 5.49 -20.84 -3.87
N LEU A 63 5.90 -19.76 -3.21
CA LEU A 63 5.77 -18.41 -3.74
C LEU A 63 6.55 -18.23 -5.05
N ALA A 64 7.79 -18.71 -5.11
CA ALA A 64 8.61 -18.63 -6.33
C ALA A 64 7.96 -19.40 -7.48
N VAL A 65 7.41 -20.60 -7.22
CA VAL A 65 6.68 -21.37 -8.25
C VAL A 65 5.45 -20.59 -8.72
N ALA A 66 4.66 -20.00 -7.82
CA ALA A 66 3.47 -19.24 -8.19
C ALA A 66 3.82 -17.97 -8.99
N VAL A 67 4.87 -17.24 -8.58
CA VAL A 67 5.31 -16.00 -9.24
C VAL A 67 5.96 -16.29 -10.60
N LEU A 68 6.87 -17.25 -10.68
CA LEU A 68 7.51 -17.63 -11.94
C LEU A 68 6.51 -18.29 -12.90
N GLY A 69 5.65 -19.17 -12.40
CA GLY A 69 4.57 -19.76 -13.19
C GLY A 69 3.60 -18.69 -13.70
N GLY A 70 3.22 -17.74 -12.85
CA GLY A 70 2.41 -16.58 -13.24
C GLY A 70 3.09 -15.72 -14.31
N ALA A 71 4.39 -15.45 -14.19
CA ALA A 71 5.15 -14.70 -15.19
C ALA A 71 5.19 -15.43 -16.54
N VAL A 72 5.43 -16.75 -16.54
CA VAL A 72 5.40 -17.58 -17.75
C VAL A 72 4.02 -17.58 -18.39
N LEU A 73 2.94 -17.74 -17.59
CA LEU A 73 1.56 -17.69 -18.09
C LEU A 73 1.22 -16.32 -18.68
N MET A 74 1.66 -15.24 -18.06
CA MET A 74 1.45 -13.88 -18.56
C MET A 74 2.22 -13.63 -19.87
N ALA A 75 3.48 -14.08 -19.98
CA ALA A 75 4.21 -14.03 -21.24
C ALA A 75 3.54 -14.88 -22.33
N ALA A 76 3.18 -16.12 -22.02
CA ALA A 76 2.50 -17.01 -22.97
C ALA A 76 1.16 -16.43 -23.44
N SER A 77 0.40 -15.79 -22.55
CA SER A 77 -0.86 -15.14 -22.92
C SER A 77 -0.67 -14.01 -23.95
N ALA A 78 0.43 -13.26 -23.88
CA ALA A 78 0.75 -12.21 -24.84
C ALA A 78 1.27 -12.76 -26.18
N LEU A 79 1.94 -13.92 -26.16
CA LEU A 79 2.40 -14.59 -27.38
C LEU A 79 1.27 -15.29 -28.13
N LEU A 80 0.25 -15.77 -27.41
CA LEU A 80 -0.91 -16.46 -27.99
C LEU A 80 -1.99 -15.49 -28.48
N ALA A 81 -2.11 -14.31 -27.87
CA ALA A 81 -3.06 -13.29 -28.29
C ALA A 81 -2.49 -12.44 -29.44
N ALA A 82 -3.36 -12.06 -30.39
CA ALA A 82 -3.00 -11.04 -31.37
C ALA A 82 -2.77 -9.70 -30.65
N PRO A 83 -1.65 -9.00 -30.91
CA PRO A 83 -1.37 -7.73 -30.27
C PRO A 83 -2.40 -6.69 -30.73
N GLY A 84 -2.84 -5.82 -29.82
CA GLY A 84 -3.74 -4.73 -30.17
C GLY A 84 -3.12 -3.77 -31.20
N ALA A 85 -3.96 -3.09 -31.98
CA ALA A 85 -3.50 -2.15 -33.02
C ALA A 85 -2.52 -1.09 -32.49
N ALA A 86 -2.75 -0.60 -31.26
CA ALA A 86 -1.86 0.34 -30.58
C ALA A 86 -0.45 -0.25 -30.31
N ALA A 87 -0.36 -1.53 -29.99
CA ALA A 87 0.92 -2.20 -29.76
C ALA A 87 1.70 -2.38 -31.07
N VAL A 88 1.01 -2.71 -32.16
CA VAL A 88 1.65 -2.83 -33.49
C VAL A 88 2.14 -1.45 -33.97
N GLN A 89 1.34 -0.39 -33.76
CA GLN A 89 1.75 0.97 -34.11
C GLN A 89 2.99 1.43 -33.32
N GLN A 90 3.09 1.04 -32.05
CA GLN A 90 4.19 1.43 -31.19
C GLN A 90 5.49 0.65 -31.46
N PHE A 91 5.40 -0.66 -31.71
CA PHE A 91 6.57 -1.53 -31.89
C PHE A 91 6.88 -1.87 -33.35
N GLY A 92 6.14 -1.31 -34.31
CA GLY A 92 6.39 -1.41 -35.75
C GLY A 92 5.85 -2.68 -36.41
N SER A 93 6.12 -3.84 -35.83
CA SER A 93 5.65 -5.14 -36.37
C SER A 93 4.84 -5.95 -35.37
N THR A 94 3.97 -6.82 -35.86
CA THR A 94 3.16 -7.74 -35.03
C THR A 94 4.04 -8.65 -34.17
N ALA A 95 5.13 -9.18 -34.74
CA ALA A 95 6.04 -10.09 -34.04
C ALA A 95 6.83 -9.38 -32.93
N GLU A 96 7.30 -8.15 -33.19
CA GLU A 96 7.99 -7.34 -32.17
C GLU A 96 7.02 -6.90 -31.08
N ALA A 97 5.81 -6.47 -31.44
CA ALA A 97 4.77 -6.11 -30.48
C ALA A 97 4.44 -7.27 -29.53
N GLN A 98 4.23 -8.48 -30.05
CA GLN A 98 3.99 -9.67 -29.22
C GLN A 98 5.14 -9.94 -28.25
N THR A 99 6.38 -9.85 -28.75
CA THR A 99 7.57 -10.13 -27.95
C THR A 99 7.74 -9.09 -26.83
N TRP A 100 7.63 -7.80 -27.15
CA TRP A 100 7.79 -6.72 -26.18
C TRP A 100 6.69 -6.70 -25.13
N VAL A 101 5.44 -7.00 -25.52
CA VAL A 101 4.34 -7.14 -24.56
C VAL A 101 4.52 -8.36 -23.68
N ALA A 102 4.97 -9.49 -24.23
CA ALA A 102 5.25 -10.69 -23.44
C ALA A 102 6.34 -10.45 -22.38
N ILE A 103 7.44 -9.80 -22.78
CA ILE A 103 8.52 -9.38 -21.87
C ILE A 103 7.99 -8.40 -20.83
N GLY A 104 7.19 -7.42 -21.25
CA GLY A 104 6.58 -6.42 -20.38
C GLY A 104 5.69 -7.03 -19.32
N ARG A 105 4.73 -7.89 -19.70
CA ARG A 105 3.81 -8.56 -18.77
C ARG A 105 4.55 -9.44 -17.77
N ALA A 106 5.48 -10.27 -18.22
CA ALA A 106 6.28 -11.12 -17.32
C ALA A 106 7.15 -10.29 -16.38
N GLY A 107 7.90 -9.32 -16.92
CA GLY A 107 8.77 -8.44 -16.13
C GLY A 107 7.98 -7.64 -15.09
N ALA A 108 6.85 -7.06 -15.48
CA ALA A 108 5.97 -6.30 -14.61
C ALA A 108 5.44 -7.17 -13.45
N LEU A 109 5.01 -8.40 -13.73
CA LEU A 109 4.57 -9.33 -12.68
C LEU A 109 5.69 -9.61 -11.66
N LEU A 110 6.90 -9.88 -12.14
CA LEU A 110 8.06 -10.13 -11.27
C LEU A 110 8.41 -8.90 -10.43
N ILE A 111 8.38 -7.70 -11.03
CA ILE A 111 8.65 -6.44 -10.33
C ILE A 111 7.56 -6.17 -9.27
N GLY A 112 6.29 -6.44 -9.58
CA GLY A 112 5.17 -6.31 -8.65
C GLY A 112 5.33 -7.23 -7.44
N ALA A 113 5.58 -8.52 -7.70
CA ALA A 113 5.84 -9.51 -6.66
C ALA A 113 7.06 -9.13 -5.79
N GLY A 114 8.18 -8.74 -6.43
CA GLY A 114 9.40 -8.33 -5.75
C GLY A 114 9.23 -7.07 -4.91
N SER A 115 8.42 -6.10 -5.39
CA SER A 115 8.13 -4.86 -4.66
C SER A 115 7.40 -5.15 -3.35
N VAL A 116 6.36 -6.00 -3.39
CA VAL A 116 5.62 -6.41 -2.18
C VAL A 116 6.54 -7.10 -1.18
N LEU A 117 7.36 -8.05 -1.63
CA LEU A 117 8.30 -8.75 -0.77
C LEU A 117 9.32 -7.81 -0.12
N LEU A 118 9.83 -6.84 -0.89
CA LEU A 118 10.77 -5.83 -0.39
C LEU A 118 10.12 -4.97 0.70
N ILE A 119 8.90 -4.48 0.46
CA ILE A 119 8.16 -3.66 1.43
C ILE A 119 7.84 -4.47 2.67
N ALA A 120 7.37 -5.71 2.53
CA ALA A 120 7.10 -6.60 3.65
C ALA A 120 8.36 -6.83 4.49
N TRP A 121 9.50 -7.10 3.86
CA TRP A 121 10.77 -7.29 4.54
C TRP A 121 11.23 -6.04 5.30
N LEU A 122 11.18 -4.86 4.67
CA LEU A 122 11.53 -3.58 5.30
C LEU A 122 10.58 -3.24 6.46
N GLY A 123 9.28 -3.45 6.28
CA GLY A 123 8.24 -3.15 7.26
C GLY A 123 8.31 -4.05 8.49
N LEU A 124 8.60 -5.34 8.31
CA LEU A 124 8.81 -6.30 9.40
C LEU A 124 10.00 -5.89 10.27
N GLY A 125 11.14 -5.62 9.64
CA GLY A 125 12.35 -5.17 10.34
C GLY A 125 12.11 -3.87 11.11
N ALA A 126 11.45 -2.87 10.50
CA ALA A 126 11.13 -1.62 11.17
C ALA A 126 10.15 -1.81 12.33
N SER A 127 9.12 -2.63 12.16
CA SER A 127 8.11 -2.84 13.21
C SER A 127 8.69 -3.55 14.42
N ALA A 128 9.53 -4.58 14.20
CA ALA A 128 10.22 -5.27 15.27
C ALA A 128 11.13 -4.32 16.06
N GLN A 129 11.83 -3.42 15.38
CA GLN A 129 12.72 -2.45 16.03
C GLN A 129 11.97 -1.34 16.75
N ALA A 130 10.86 -0.86 16.21
CA ALA A 130 10.01 0.10 16.90
C ALA A 130 9.41 -0.48 18.18
N ASN A 131 9.04 -1.77 18.21
CA ASN A 131 8.54 -2.41 19.42
C ASN A 131 9.59 -2.36 20.55
N MET A 132 10.87 -2.59 20.23
CA MET A 132 11.97 -2.43 21.19
C MET A 132 12.16 -0.98 21.64
N ALA A 133 12.11 -0.03 20.70
CA ALA A 133 12.30 1.40 20.97
C ALA A 133 11.11 2.05 21.70
N LEU A 134 9.93 1.42 21.67
CA LEU A 134 8.71 1.96 22.27
C LEU A 134 8.79 2.01 23.79
N ILE A 135 9.39 0.99 24.43
CA ILE A 135 9.51 0.91 25.89
C ILE A 135 10.29 2.11 26.47
N PRO A 136 11.53 2.41 26.04
CA PRO A 136 12.23 3.59 26.53
C PRO A 136 11.58 4.91 26.08
N ALA A 137 10.89 4.94 24.93
CA ALA A 137 10.15 6.12 24.51
C ALA A 137 8.94 6.41 25.41
N ALA A 138 8.21 5.38 25.85
CA ALA A 138 7.10 5.50 26.77
C ALA A 138 7.50 6.05 28.14
N ARG A 139 8.74 5.81 28.58
CA ARG A 139 9.30 6.42 29.80
C ARG A 139 9.54 7.93 29.67
N LYS A 140 9.75 8.43 28.46
CA LYS A 140 9.98 9.87 28.19
C LYS A 140 8.68 10.65 28.04
N GLY A 141 7.61 9.99 27.64
CA GLY A 141 6.30 10.60 27.47
C GLY A 141 5.46 9.95 26.37
N TYR A 142 4.17 10.22 26.40
CA TYR A 142 3.21 9.74 25.40
C TYR A 142 3.49 10.29 23.99
N PRO A 143 3.89 11.57 23.78
CA PRO A 143 4.22 12.08 22.45
C PRO A 143 5.40 11.36 21.81
N GLN A 144 6.47 11.04 22.56
CA GLN A 144 7.60 10.31 21.99
C GLN A 144 7.22 8.86 21.68
N ALA A 145 6.45 8.20 22.56
CA ALA A 145 5.95 6.85 22.31
C ALA A 145 5.10 6.79 21.04
N LEU A 146 4.19 7.76 20.84
CA LEU A 146 3.37 7.84 19.64
C LEU A 146 4.23 7.99 18.37
N GLN A 147 5.24 8.86 18.40
CA GLN A 147 6.11 9.04 17.23
C GLN A 147 6.88 7.77 16.89
N VAL A 148 7.45 7.08 17.89
CA VAL A 148 8.19 5.83 17.67
C VAL A 148 7.27 4.73 17.12
N ALA A 149 6.06 4.61 17.66
CA ALA A 149 5.07 3.64 17.18
C ALA A 149 4.54 3.93 15.77
N TYR A 150 4.45 5.22 15.39
CA TYR A 150 3.84 5.64 14.12
C TYR A 150 4.79 5.55 12.91
N ARG A 151 6.10 5.72 13.14
CA ARG A 151 7.13 5.76 12.07
C ARG A 151 7.22 4.50 11.20
N PRO A 152 7.17 3.26 11.71
CA PRO A 152 7.26 2.05 10.89
C PRO A 152 6.11 1.91 9.88
N GLY A 153 4.88 2.20 10.34
CA GLY A 153 3.70 2.16 9.48
C GLY A 153 3.77 3.25 8.41
N SER A 154 4.16 4.47 8.79
CA SER A 154 4.35 5.58 7.85
C SER A 154 5.42 5.29 6.81
N SER A 155 6.56 4.77 7.25
CA SER A 155 7.66 4.33 6.39
C SER A 155 7.19 3.31 5.37
N SER A 156 6.52 2.24 5.83
CA SER A 156 6.07 1.16 4.95
C SER A 156 5.04 1.67 3.94
N GLY A 157 4.07 2.48 4.38
CA GLY A 157 3.06 3.07 3.49
C GLY A 157 3.65 4.01 2.43
N LEU A 158 4.63 4.85 2.79
CA LEU A 158 5.29 5.77 1.85
C LEU A 158 6.21 5.05 0.85
N LEU A 159 6.88 3.98 1.29
CA LEU A 159 7.66 3.11 0.41
C LEU A 159 6.74 2.37 -0.57
N THR A 160 5.61 1.83 -0.11
CA THR A 160 4.56 1.23 -0.95
C THR A 160 4.05 2.20 -2.00
N ALA A 161 3.58 3.37 -1.56
CA ALA A 161 3.01 4.36 -2.45
C ALA A 161 4.04 4.86 -3.48
N GLY A 162 5.28 5.11 -3.03
CA GLY A 162 6.37 5.63 -3.85
C GLY A 162 6.93 4.63 -4.85
N LEU A 163 7.24 3.39 -4.44
CA LEU A 163 7.71 2.33 -5.34
C LEU A 163 6.65 2.00 -6.39
N GLY A 164 5.41 1.86 -5.97
CA GLY A 164 4.29 1.62 -6.86
C GLY A 164 4.10 2.71 -7.90
N LEU A 165 4.19 3.98 -7.49
CA LEU A 165 4.10 5.13 -8.40
C LEU A 165 5.32 5.21 -9.34
N LEU A 166 6.53 4.95 -8.84
CA LEU A 166 7.76 4.99 -9.64
C LEU A 166 7.72 3.92 -10.74
N VAL A 167 7.42 2.68 -10.38
CA VAL A 167 7.34 1.56 -11.33
C VAL A 167 6.19 1.78 -12.31
N SER A 168 5.02 2.22 -11.81
CA SER A 168 3.87 2.48 -12.70
C SER A 168 4.18 3.56 -13.72
N THR A 169 4.83 4.64 -13.29
CA THR A 169 5.23 5.73 -14.20
C THR A 169 6.29 5.27 -15.20
N ALA A 170 7.26 4.46 -14.75
CA ALA A 170 8.27 3.87 -15.65
C ALA A 170 7.64 2.96 -16.70
N ILE A 171 6.65 2.13 -16.33
CA ILE A 171 5.91 1.28 -17.28
C ILE A 171 5.16 2.14 -18.28
N VAL A 172 4.51 3.22 -17.85
CA VAL A 172 3.83 4.15 -18.77
C VAL A 172 4.81 4.82 -19.73
N LEU A 173 6.02 5.17 -19.28
CA LEU A 173 7.04 5.80 -20.14
C LEU A 173 7.64 4.84 -21.16
N VAL A 174 7.84 3.58 -20.81
CA VAL A 174 8.42 2.57 -21.71
C VAL A 174 7.38 2.01 -22.67
N TYR A 175 6.16 1.75 -22.19
CA TYR A 175 5.13 1.02 -22.93
C TYR A 175 3.96 1.86 -23.42
N GLY A 176 3.90 3.17 -23.13
CA GLY A 176 2.96 4.09 -23.76
C GLY A 176 1.50 3.64 -23.64
N ALA A 177 0.79 3.54 -24.77
CA ALA A 177 -0.61 3.14 -24.81
C ALA A 177 -0.84 1.68 -24.34
N VAL A 178 0.18 0.82 -24.45
CA VAL A 178 0.12 -0.59 -24.03
C VAL A 178 0.38 -0.75 -22.52
N SER A 179 0.75 0.34 -21.83
CA SER A 179 1.13 0.31 -20.42
C SER A 179 0.04 -0.24 -19.50
N VAL A 180 -1.25 0.01 -19.76
CA VAL A 180 -2.36 -0.43 -18.89
C VAL A 180 -2.39 -1.96 -18.73
N ASP A 181 -2.15 -2.68 -19.83
CA ASP A 181 -2.11 -4.14 -19.86
C ASP A 181 -0.90 -4.72 -19.09
N ILE A 182 0.22 -4.01 -19.16
CA ILE A 182 1.44 -4.37 -18.43
C ILE A 182 1.32 -4.01 -16.94
N LEU A 183 0.69 -2.88 -16.62
CA LEU A 183 0.35 -2.48 -15.26
C LEU A 183 -0.64 -3.46 -14.60
N LEU A 184 -1.54 -4.06 -15.38
CA LEU A 184 -2.39 -5.14 -14.88
C LEU A 184 -1.55 -6.34 -14.40
N SER A 185 -0.50 -6.68 -15.16
CA SER A 185 0.44 -7.74 -14.76
C SER A 185 1.27 -7.33 -13.53
N PHE A 186 1.67 -6.06 -13.42
CA PHE A 186 2.31 -5.51 -12.22
C PHE A 186 1.42 -5.64 -10.98
N ALA A 187 0.17 -5.19 -11.08
CA ALA A 187 -0.81 -5.31 -10.01
C ALA A 187 -1.09 -6.78 -9.65
N LEU A 188 -1.23 -7.65 -10.66
CA LEU A 188 -1.41 -9.09 -10.45
C LEU A 188 -0.25 -9.71 -9.68
N GLY A 189 1.00 -9.37 -10.02
CA GLY A 189 2.18 -9.83 -9.30
C GLY A 189 2.17 -9.44 -7.83
N GLY A 190 1.80 -8.18 -7.56
CA GLY A 190 1.62 -7.70 -6.18
C GLY A 190 0.52 -8.46 -5.43
N VAL A 191 -0.63 -8.66 -6.06
CA VAL A 191 -1.79 -9.35 -5.48
C VAL A 191 -1.53 -10.81 -5.20
N LEU A 192 -0.81 -11.52 -6.09
CA LEU A 192 -0.43 -12.92 -5.87
C LEU A 192 0.39 -13.08 -4.59
N VAL A 193 1.38 -12.21 -4.38
CA VAL A 193 2.15 -12.19 -3.14
C VAL A 193 1.31 -11.72 -1.95
N ALA A 194 0.44 -10.73 -2.14
CA ALA A 194 -0.42 -10.21 -1.08
C ALA A 194 -1.41 -11.24 -0.55
N ILE A 195 -2.05 -12.01 -1.42
CA ILE A 195 -2.95 -13.10 -1.02
C ILE A 195 -2.16 -14.16 -0.26
N TRP A 196 -0.98 -14.54 -0.76
CA TRP A 196 -0.15 -15.53 -0.08
C TRP A 196 0.29 -15.05 1.32
N LEU A 197 0.73 -13.80 1.44
CA LEU A 197 1.09 -13.20 2.71
C LEU A 197 -0.13 -13.07 3.62
N ALA A 198 -1.29 -12.65 3.13
CA ALA A 198 -2.50 -12.51 3.93
C ALA A 198 -3.01 -13.85 4.47
N VAL A 199 -3.04 -14.91 3.63
CA VAL A 199 -3.46 -16.25 4.03
C VAL A 199 -2.47 -16.88 5.01
N SER A 200 -1.18 -16.85 4.69
CA SER A 200 -0.14 -17.39 5.59
C SER A 200 -0.10 -16.62 6.92
N SER A 201 -0.36 -15.31 6.88
CA SER A 201 -0.47 -14.47 8.07
C SER A 201 -1.70 -14.81 8.90
N GLY A 202 -2.86 -15.03 8.28
CA GLY A 202 -4.09 -15.40 8.98
C GLY A 202 -3.95 -16.74 9.71
N ILE A 203 -3.39 -17.75 9.04
CA ILE A 203 -3.10 -19.05 9.65
C ILE A 203 -2.08 -18.90 10.78
N GLY A 204 -1.00 -18.14 10.53
CA GLY A 204 0.04 -17.86 11.51
C GLY A 204 -0.47 -17.15 12.76
N ALA A 205 -1.29 -16.12 12.59
CA ALA A 205 -1.88 -15.36 13.69
C ALA A 205 -2.86 -16.22 14.50
N SER A 206 -3.70 -17.01 13.82
CA SER A 206 -4.63 -17.92 14.50
C SER A 206 -3.89 -18.97 15.34
N ALA A 207 -2.86 -19.60 14.77
CA ALA A 207 -2.01 -20.55 15.50
C ALA A 207 -1.24 -19.88 16.65
N ALA A 208 -0.84 -18.63 16.49
CA ALA A 208 -0.21 -17.85 17.55
C ALA A 208 -1.20 -17.49 18.68
N ASP A 209 -2.45 -17.21 18.35
CA ASP A 209 -3.49 -16.83 19.30
C ASP A 209 -3.89 -18.01 20.19
N THR A 210 -3.96 -19.23 19.63
CA THR A 210 -4.16 -20.46 20.41
C THR A 210 -2.93 -20.81 21.26
N ALA A 211 -1.73 -20.56 20.75
CA ALA A 211 -0.48 -20.78 21.47
C ALA A 211 -0.27 -19.79 22.64
N LEU A 212 -0.78 -18.56 22.56
CA LEU A 212 -0.62 -17.55 23.62
C LEU A 212 -1.60 -17.71 24.79
N PHE A 213 -2.72 -18.39 24.57
CA PHE A 213 -3.78 -18.58 25.56
C PHE A 213 -4.23 -20.04 25.59
N PRO A 214 -3.41 -20.98 26.10
CA PRO A 214 -3.85 -22.34 26.29
C PRO A 214 -4.99 -22.35 27.32
N THR A 215 -6.20 -22.67 26.86
CA THR A 215 -7.42 -22.56 27.66
C THR A 215 -7.55 -23.63 28.75
N ASP A 216 -6.72 -24.67 28.75
CA ASP A 216 -6.97 -25.88 29.56
C ASP A 216 -5.75 -26.43 30.33
N GLU A 217 -4.61 -25.72 30.40
CA GLU A 217 -3.47 -26.18 31.21
C GLU A 217 -3.40 -25.51 32.61
N PRO A 218 -3.58 -26.27 33.70
CA PRO A 218 -3.38 -25.74 35.04
C PRO A 218 -1.91 -25.34 35.23
N GLY A 219 -1.65 -24.04 35.37
CA GLY A 219 -0.31 -23.50 35.62
C GLY A 219 0.27 -22.64 34.50
N VAL A 220 -0.35 -22.61 33.31
CA VAL A 220 0.02 -21.72 32.18
C VAL A 220 -0.98 -20.57 32.05
N SER A 221 -1.42 -20.02 33.18
CA SER A 221 -2.38 -18.91 33.23
C SER A 221 -1.70 -17.57 32.92
N GLY A 222 -1.35 -17.28 31.66
CA GLY A 222 -0.83 -15.96 31.23
C GLY A 222 0.43 -15.45 31.97
N SER A 223 1.00 -16.26 32.87
CA SER A 223 1.99 -15.92 33.89
C SER A 223 3.33 -16.59 33.64
N ALA A 224 3.43 -17.50 32.66
CA ALA A 224 4.68 -18.13 32.28
C ALA A 224 5.72 -17.13 31.73
N GLY A 225 5.33 -15.86 31.54
CA GLY A 225 6.21 -14.78 31.13
C GLY A 225 6.88 -15.05 29.78
N LEU A 226 7.87 -14.24 29.44
CA LEU A 226 8.71 -14.43 28.25
C LEU A 226 9.60 -15.70 28.32
N GLN A 227 9.45 -16.53 29.35
CA GLN A 227 10.29 -17.71 29.61
C GLN A 227 9.78 -18.98 28.91
N HIS A 228 8.50 -19.00 28.48
CA HIS A 228 7.94 -20.14 27.77
C HIS A 228 8.15 -20.00 26.23
N PRO A 229 8.78 -20.98 25.56
CA PRO A 229 9.16 -20.86 24.15
C PRO A 229 7.95 -20.69 23.22
N VAL A 230 6.80 -21.29 23.56
CA VAL A 230 5.55 -21.19 22.79
C VAL A 230 5.01 -19.76 22.78
N THR A 231 5.14 -19.03 23.90
CA THR A 231 4.70 -17.63 24.01
C THR A 231 5.57 -16.72 23.15
N VAL A 232 6.88 -16.94 23.15
CA VAL A 232 7.82 -16.18 22.31
C VAL A 232 7.54 -16.43 20.84
N ALA A 233 7.37 -17.69 20.44
CA ALA A 233 7.02 -18.06 19.07
C ALA A 233 5.68 -17.45 18.63
N GLY A 234 4.66 -17.47 19.49
CA GLY A 234 3.37 -16.83 19.24
C GLY A 234 3.48 -15.32 19.05
N LEU A 235 4.27 -14.62 19.88
CA LEU A 235 4.49 -13.17 19.74
C LEU A 235 5.22 -12.81 18.44
N VAL A 236 6.26 -13.56 18.09
CA VAL A 236 6.99 -13.43 16.82
C VAL A 236 6.02 -13.59 15.65
N GLN A 237 5.26 -14.69 15.65
CA GLN A 237 4.36 -15.03 14.57
C GLN A 237 3.20 -14.02 14.44
N ARG A 238 2.62 -13.56 15.54
CA ARG A 238 1.56 -12.53 15.54
C ARG A 238 2.08 -11.18 15.04
N SER A 239 3.30 -10.80 15.42
CA SER A 239 3.90 -9.55 14.94
C SER A 239 4.24 -9.63 13.44
N ALA A 240 4.81 -10.76 13.00
CA ALA A 240 5.21 -10.96 11.61
C ALA A 240 4.00 -10.97 10.68
N SER A 241 3.00 -11.79 11.02
CA SER A 241 1.78 -11.95 10.23
C SER A 241 1.04 -10.63 10.02
N ARG A 242 0.78 -9.86 11.09
CA ARG A 242 0.00 -8.61 10.99
C ARG A 242 0.69 -7.56 10.14
N VAL A 243 2.01 -7.41 10.27
CA VAL A 243 2.77 -6.39 9.53
C VAL A 243 2.91 -6.77 8.06
N ALA A 244 3.26 -8.03 7.78
CA ALA A 244 3.43 -8.51 6.41
C ALA A 244 2.12 -8.47 5.61
N ALA A 245 1.02 -8.94 6.22
CA ALA A 245 -0.30 -8.92 5.58
C ALA A 245 -0.75 -7.49 5.25
N VAL A 246 -0.65 -6.56 6.21
CA VAL A 246 -1.10 -5.18 5.99
C VAL A 246 -0.25 -4.48 4.93
N ALA A 247 1.07 -4.67 4.95
CA ALA A 247 1.96 -4.07 3.95
C ALA A 247 1.65 -4.57 2.53
N ALA A 248 1.39 -5.87 2.40
CA ALA A 248 1.12 -6.50 1.11
C ALA A 248 -0.28 -6.17 0.57
N ASP A 249 -1.29 -6.19 1.43
CA ASP A 249 -2.67 -5.83 1.10
C ASP A 249 -2.78 -4.35 0.65
N LEU A 250 -2.06 -3.45 1.32
CA LEU A 250 -1.97 -2.04 0.92
C LEU A 250 -1.37 -1.89 -0.47
N PHE A 251 -0.27 -2.58 -0.79
CA PHE A 251 0.32 -2.51 -2.13
C PHE A 251 -0.65 -3.02 -3.19
N GLY A 252 -1.23 -4.21 -3.00
CA GLY A 252 -2.17 -4.81 -3.95
C GLY A 252 -3.36 -3.89 -4.22
N THR A 253 -3.96 -3.33 -3.16
CA THR A 253 -5.10 -2.42 -3.28
C THR A 253 -4.74 -1.11 -3.98
N MET A 254 -3.57 -0.52 -3.70
CA MET A 254 -3.14 0.72 -4.34
C MET A 254 -2.86 0.54 -5.84
N GLU A 255 -2.23 -0.56 -6.23
CA GLU A 255 -1.95 -0.83 -7.65
C GLU A 255 -3.21 -1.20 -8.43
N ILE A 256 -4.09 -2.06 -7.87
CA ILE A 256 -5.37 -2.37 -8.50
C ILE A 256 -6.20 -1.10 -8.67
N ALA A 257 -6.26 -0.23 -7.66
CA ALA A 257 -7.01 1.02 -7.74
C ALA A 257 -6.46 1.96 -8.83
N LEU A 258 -5.13 2.05 -8.97
CA LEU A 258 -4.51 2.83 -10.04
C LEU A 258 -4.86 2.25 -11.42
N VAL A 259 -4.72 0.94 -11.61
CA VAL A 259 -5.06 0.26 -12.88
C VAL A 259 -6.55 0.42 -13.20
N ALA A 260 -7.42 0.24 -12.21
CA ALA A 260 -8.87 0.41 -12.36
C ALA A 260 -9.25 1.85 -12.75
N ALA A 261 -8.48 2.86 -12.32
CA ALA A 261 -8.67 4.24 -12.75
C ALA A 261 -8.10 4.52 -14.15
N LEU A 262 -7.04 3.81 -14.57
CA LEU A 262 -6.41 3.96 -15.89
C LEU A 262 -7.27 3.36 -17.02
N ILE A 263 -8.00 2.28 -16.78
CA ILE A 263 -8.83 1.61 -17.80
C ILE A 263 -9.90 2.57 -18.37
N PRO A 264 -10.77 3.23 -17.57
CA PRO A 264 -11.71 4.22 -18.10
C PRO A 264 -11.00 5.43 -18.73
N GLY A 265 -9.83 5.80 -18.23
CA GLY A 265 -9.01 6.87 -18.81
C GLY A 265 -8.60 6.55 -20.25
N LEU A 266 -8.17 5.31 -20.52
CA LEU A 266 -7.85 4.84 -21.86
C LEU A 266 -9.10 4.75 -22.76
N MET A 267 -10.23 4.28 -22.24
CA MET A 267 -11.46 4.22 -23.03
C MET A 267 -11.96 5.62 -23.43
N LEU A 268 -11.87 6.59 -22.51
CA LEU A 268 -12.23 7.98 -22.79
C LEU A 268 -11.27 8.61 -23.81
N ALA A 269 -9.98 8.28 -23.73
CA ALA A 269 -8.97 8.67 -24.69
C ALA A 269 -9.27 8.16 -26.12
N ASP A 270 -9.66 6.90 -26.25
CA ASP A 270 -10.04 6.29 -27.54
C ASP A 270 -11.33 6.89 -28.11
N ILE A 271 -12.33 7.16 -27.27
CA ILE A 271 -13.58 7.81 -27.70
C ILE A 271 -13.32 9.26 -28.14
N ALA A 272 -12.45 9.98 -27.42
CA ALA A 272 -12.11 11.37 -27.72
C ALA A 272 -11.28 11.51 -29.00
N SER A 273 -10.37 10.57 -29.27
CA SER A 273 -9.54 10.54 -30.48
C SER A 273 -10.34 10.18 -31.75
N GLY A 274 -11.45 9.44 -31.61
CA GLY A 274 -12.39 9.17 -32.71
C GLY A 274 -13.30 10.34 -33.10
N ALA A 275 -13.54 11.31 -32.21
CA ALA A 275 -14.44 12.44 -32.45
C ALA A 275 -13.73 13.77 -32.81
N THR A 276 -12.44 13.87 -32.48
CA THR A 276 -11.61 15.07 -32.67
C THR A 276 -10.23 14.57 -33.08
N GLY A 277 -9.88 14.71 -34.36
CA GLY A 277 -8.75 14.05 -35.04
C GLY A 277 -7.33 14.41 -34.56
N ASP A 278 -7.17 14.91 -33.34
CA ASP A 278 -5.88 15.20 -32.74
C ASP A 278 -5.61 14.17 -31.64
N GLY A 279 -4.81 13.13 -31.96
CA GLY A 279 -4.36 12.09 -31.01
C GLY A 279 -3.62 12.58 -29.76
N LEU A 280 -3.56 13.90 -29.55
CA LEU A 280 -2.97 14.59 -28.40
C LEU A 280 -3.79 14.45 -27.10
N TYR A 281 -5.12 14.32 -27.19
CA TYR A 281 -5.98 14.22 -25.98
C TYR A 281 -5.93 12.87 -25.27
N ALA A 282 -5.35 11.85 -25.90
CA ALA A 282 -5.40 10.48 -25.39
C ALA A 282 -4.54 10.27 -24.13
N PHE A 283 -3.39 10.94 -24.03
CA PHE A 283 -2.44 10.67 -22.95
C PHE A 283 -2.78 11.40 -21.65
N SER A 284 -3.38 12.59 -21.73
CA SER A 284 -3.79 13.39 -20.56
C SER A 284 -4.73 12.62 -19.60
N PHE A 285 -5.64 11.79 -20.13
CA PHE A 285 -6.53 10.96 -19.30
C PHE A 285 -5.83 9.77 -18.64
N VAL A 286 -4.77 9.24 -19.25
CA VAL A 286 -3.91 8.19 -18.67
C VAL A 286 -2.99 8.79 -17.60
N LEU A 287 -2.54 10.02 -17.78
CA LEU A 287 -1.68 10.72 -16.82
C LEU A 287 -2.43 11.15 -15.55
N PHE A 288 -3.74 11.41 -15.66
CA PHE A 288 -4.56 11.93 -14.57
C PHE A 288 -4.54 11.05 -13.29
N PRO A 289 -4.79 9.72 -13.36
CA PRO A 289 -4.68 8.84 -12.18
C PRO A 289 -3.28 8.83 -11.53
N LEU A 290 -2.20 8.91 -12.32
CA LEU A 290 -0.82 8.96 -11.82
C LEU A 290 -0.56 10.25 -11.03
N VAL A 291 -1.01 11.39 -11.58
CA VAL A 291 -0.89 12.70 -10.94
C VAL A 291 -1.73 12.75 -9.65
N LEU A 292 -2.95 12.21 -9.66
CA LEU A 292 -3.78 12.12 -8.46
C LEU A 292 -3.11 11.28 -7.37
N ARG A 293 -2.48 10.16 -7.73
CA ARG A 293 -1.72 9.35 -6.78
C ARG A 293 -0.52 10.12 -6.21
N ALA A 294 0.21 10.86 -7.05
CA ALA A 294 1.31 11.72 -6.62
C ALA A 294 0.86 12.81 -5.63
N ILE A 295 -0.28 13.46 -5.90
CA ILE A 295 -0.90 14.43 -4.97
C ILE A 295 -1.25 13.76 -3.64
N GLY A 296 -1.83 12.55 -3.69
CA GLY A 296 -2.15 11.77 -2.50
C GLY A 296 -0.91 11.46 -1.64
N ILE A 297 0.22 11.17 -2.27
CA ILE A 297 1.52 10.99 -1.58
C ILE A 297 1.95 12.28 -0.89
N VAL A 298 1.94 13.42 -1.60
CA VAL A 298 2.32 14.72 -1.00
C VAL A 298 1.41 15.05 0.19
N ALA A 299 0.10 14.87 0.03
CA ALA A 299 -0.87 15.08 1.10
C ALA A 299 -0.63 14.13 2.28
N THR A 300 -0.23 12.89 2.02
CA THR A 300 0.14 11.91 3.06
C THR A 300 1.41 12.34 3.80
N ILE A 301 2.45 12.78 3.09
CA ILE A 301 3.69 13.30 3.72
C ILE A 301 3.35 14.45 4.66
N ILE A 302 2.58 15.44 4.20
CA ILE A 302 2.14 16.57 5.03
C ILE A 302 1.30 16.09 6.22
N GLY A 303 0.35 15.17 5.98
CA GLY A 303 -0.45 14.55 7.03
C GLY A 303 0.40 13.88 8.10
N THR A 304 1.44 13.12 7.72
CA THR A 304 2.34 12.44 8.67
C THR A 304 3.12 13.42 9.55
N LEU A 305 3.53 14.57 8.99
CA LEU A 305 4.27 15.60 9.73
C LEU A 305 3.41 16.30 10.80
N LEU A 306 2.09 16.34 10.58
CA LEU A 306 1.11 16.98 11.46
C LEU A 306 0.60 16.05 12.58
N ILE A 307 0.97 14.77 12.58
CA ILE A 307 0.56 13.83 13.62
C ILE A 307 1.39 14.09 14.88
N ARG A 308 0.80 14.87 15.78
CA ARG A 308 1.35 15.23 17.07
C ARG A 308 0.25 15.19 18.13
N THR A 309 0.62 14.77 19.33
CA THR A 309 -0.24 14.76 20.51
C THR A 309 0.48 15.41 21.68
N ASP A 310 -0.31 15.85 22.66
CA ASP A 310 0.20 16.41 23.91
C ASP A 310 -0.04 15.43 25.07
N GLU A 311 0.74 15.60 26.14
CA GLU A 311 0.60 14.85 27.40
C GLU A 311 -0.78 15.00 28.05
N ARG A 312 -1.50 16.09 27.77
CA ARG A 312 -2.84 16.33 28.33
C ARG A 312 -3.94 15.55 27.61
N LYS A 313 -3.79 15.32 26.30
CA LYS A 313 -4.83 14.68 25.47
C LYS A 313 -4.72 13.17 25.45
N ARG A 314 -3.48 12.64 25.47
CA ARG A 314 -3.15 11.19 25.42
C ARG A 314 -4.02 10.38 24.47
N ASN A 315 -4.27 10.91 23.28
CA ASN A 315 -5.21 10.30 22.34
C ASN A 315 -4.56 10.17 20.96
N ALA A 316 -3.90 9.03 20.75
CA ALA A 316 -3.29 8.66 19.47
C ALA A 316 -4.29 8.66 18.31
N ARG A 317 -5.52 8.18 18.53
CA ARG A 317 -6.56 8.10 17.48
C ARG A 317 -6.93 9.49 16.97
N ALA A 318 -7.17 10.43 17.88
CA ALA A 318 -7.48 11.81 17.50
C ALA A 318 -6.34 12.48 16.73
N ALA A 319 -5.08 12.20 17.10
CA ALA A 319 -3.91 12.71 16.39
C ALA A 319 -3.79 12.15 14.96
N ILE A 320 -3.97 10.83 14.80
CA ILE A 320 -3.93 10.15 13.50
C ILE A 320 -5.09 10.62 12.60
N ASN A 321 -6.32 10.66 13.13
CA ASN A 321 -7.49 11.12 12.39
C ASN A 321 -7.34 12.57 11.91
N ARG A 322 -6.73 13.45 12.72
CA ARG A 322 -6.43 14.83 12.30
C ARG A 322 -5.51 14.86 11.08
N GLY A 323 -4.42 14.09 11.10
CA GLY A 323 -3.49 13.98 9.97
C GLY A 323 -4.20 13.48 8.71
N LEU A 324 -5.06 12.47 8.86
CA LEU A 324 -5.88 11.92 7.78
C LEU A 324 -6.83 12.97 7.18
N TYR A 325 -7.60 13.70 8.01
CA TYR A 325 -8.57 14.68 7.51
C TYR A 325 -7.90 15.87 6.82
N ILE A 326 -6.77 16.35 7.36
CA ILE A 326 -6.00 17.42 6.71
C ILE A 326 -5.42 16.93 5.38
N GLY A 327 -4.88 15.71 5.35
CA GLY A 327 -4.40 15.08 4.12
C GLY A 327 -5.51 14.93 3.07
N ALA A 328 -6.68 14.45 3.46
CA ALA A 328 -7.83 14.29 2.57
C ALA A 328 -8.31 15.65 2.01
N ALA A 329 -8.41 16.68 2.86
CA ALA A 329 -8.78 18.02 2.43
C ALA A 329 -7.75 18.60 1.43
N LEU A 330 -6.46 18.46 1.73
CA LEU A 330 -5.39 18.93 0.85
C LEU A 330 -5.41 18.18 -0.51
N ALA A 331 -5.62 16.87 -0.48
CA ALA A 331 -5.72 16.06 -1.69
C ALA A 331 -6.92 16.50 -2.55
N LEU A 332 -8.07 16.82 -1.95
CA LEU A 332 -9.24 17.31 -2.68
C LEU A 332 -9.01 18.69 -3.31
N VAL A 333 -8.41 19.63 -2.57
CA VAL A 333 -8.09 20.96 -3.09
C VAL A 333 -7.11 20.86 -4.27
N ALA A 334 -6.07 20.04 -4.13
CA ALA A 334 -5.12 19.81 -5.21
C ALA A 334 -5.77 19.06 -6.40
N ALA A 335 -6.62 18.06 -6.16
CA ALA A 335 -7.36 17.35 -7.20
C ALA A 335 -8.28 18.27 -7.99
N LEU A 336 -8.91 19.27 -7.35
CA LEU A 336 -9.69 20.30 -8.04
C LEU A 336 -8.82 21.10 -9.00
N GLY A 337 -7.66 21.58 -8.53
CA GLY A 337 -6.71 22.33 -9.35
C GLY A 337 -6.18 21.52 -10.53
N ILE A 338 -5.81 20.26 -10.32
CA ILE A 338 -5.32 19.39 -11.40
C ILE A 338 -6.43 19.03 -12.39
N SER A 339 -7.66 18.77 -11.93
CA SER A 339 -8.79 18.52 -12.83
C SER A 339 -9.03 19.72 -13.75
N TYR A 340 -8.88 20.94 -13.23
CA TYR A 340 -9.00 22.18 -14.02
C TYR A 340 -7.90 22.34 -15.07
N ILE A 341 -6.69 21.85 -14.80
CA ILE A 341 -5.55 21.98 -15.71
C ILE A 341 -5.58 20.88 -16.81
N ILE A 342 -5.84 19.63 -16.43
CA ILE A 342 -5.70 18.47 -17.33
C ILE A 342 -6.95 18.23 -18.19
N VAL A 343 -8.15 18.47 -17.66
CA VAL A 343 -9.42 18.13 -18.35
C VAL A 343 -10.08 19.37 -18.98
N ARG A 344 -9.30 20.43 -19.21
CA ARG A 344 -9.81 21.61 -19.90
C ARG A 344 -9.93 21.33 -21.39
N ARG A 345 -11.16 21.30 -21.91
CA ARG A 345 -11.39 21.28 -23.37
C ARG A 345 -10.99 22.65 -23.96
N PRO A 346 -10.22 22.71 -25.06
CA PRO A 346 -9.89 23.99 -25.70
C PRO A 346 -11.10 24.67 -26.33
N ASP A 347 -12.05 23.87 -26.86
CA ASP A 347 -13.15 24.38 -27.68
C ASP A 347 -14.38 24.82 -26.86
N ALA A 348 -14.41 24.50 -25.57
CA ALA A 348 -15.45 24.93 -24.66
C ALA A 348 -14.80 25.61 -23.47
N ALA A 349 -15.12 26.88 -23.22
CA ALA A 349 -14.76 27.61 -22.00
C ALA A 349 -15.40 27.01 -20.71
N VAL A 350 -15.83 25.74 -20.75
CA VAL A 350 -16.55 25.02 -19.70
C VAL A 350 -15.61 23.98 -19.11
N PHE A 351 -15.32 24.15 -17.82
CA PHE A 351 -14.59 23.19 -17.01
C PHE A 351 -15.44 21.91 -16.82
N ASP A 352 -14.88 20.73 -17.12
CA ASP A 352 -15.57 19.47 -16.85
C ASP A 352 -15.41 19.08 -15.37
N TRP A 353 -16.48 19.25 -14.60
CA TRP A 353 -16.51 18.90 -13.17
C TRP A 353 -16.56 17.39 -12.90
N ARG A 354 -16.86 16.55 -13.90
CA ARG A 354 -17.14 15.11 -13.68
C ARG A 354 -15.96 14.34 -13.07
N PRO A 355 -14.70 14.50 -13.53
CA PRO A 355 -13.55 13.80 -12.94
C PRO A 355 -13.32 14.21 -11.48
N PHE A 356 -13.48 15.50 -11.18
CA PHE A 356 -13.38 15.99 -9.80
C PHE A 356 -14.49 15.40 -8.93
N CYS A 357 -15.73 15.38 -9.39
CA CYS A 357 -16.84 14.76 -8.66
C CYS A 357 -16.61 13.27 -8.38
N ALA A 358 -15.99 12.54 -9.31
CA ALA A 358 -15.63 11.14 -9.11
C ALA A 358 -14.59 10.97 -7.98
N VAL A 359 -13.52 11.77 -7.99
CA VAL A 359 -12.50 11.78 -6.93
C VAL A 359 -13.11 12.19 -5.59
N PHE A 360 -13.91 13.25 -5.57
CA PHE A 360 -14.57 13.76 -4.37
C PHE A 360 -15.46 12.69 -3.73
N THR A 361 -16.28 12.02 -4.54
CA THR A 361 -17.15 10.94 -4.08
C THR A 361 -16.33 9.79 -3.49
N GLY A 362 -15.24 9.39 -4.15
CA GLY A 362 -14.34 8.36 -3.65
C GLY A 362 -13.73 8.70 -2.27
N VAL A 363 -13.23 9.92 -2.09
CA VAL A 363 -12.66 10.37 -0.81
C VAL A 363 -13.72 10.42 0.28
N VAL A 364 -14.92 10.94 -0.01
CA VAL A 364 -16.02 11.01 0.96
C VAL A 364 -16.45 9.60 1.39
N LEU A 365 -16.60 8.67 0.45
CA LEU A 365 -16.93 7.27 0.74
C LEU A 365 -15.84 6.61 1.61
N ALA A 366 -14.57 6.85 1.32
CA ALA A 366 -13.46 6.34 2.13
C ALA A 366 -13.50 6.89 3.56
N LEU A 367 -13.71 8.19 3.74
CA LEU A 367 -13.82 8.80 5.07
C LEU A 367 -15.04 8.28 5.85
N LEU A 368 -16.17 8.07 5.16
CA LEU A 368 -17.37 7.49 5.75
C LEU A 368 -17.12 6.05 6.21
N ALA A 369 -16.48 5.22 5.37
CA ALA A 369 -16.12 3.85 5.71
C ALA A 369 -15.19 3.79 6.93
N ILE A 370 -14.18 4.67 7.00
CA ILE A 370 -13.30 4.80 8.17
C ILE A 370 -14.10 5.16 9.42
N LYS A 371 -15.05 6.10 9.31
CA LYS A 371 -15.84 6.54 10.46
C LYS A 371 -16.80 5.47 10.97
N ILE A 372 -17.43 4.74 10.05
CA ILE A 372 -18.30 3.60 10.37
C ILE A 372 -17.48 2.51 11.05
N SER A 373 -16.31 2.15 10.49
CA SER A 373 -15.42 1.16 11.09
C SER A 373 -14.96 1.59 12.49
N GLU A 374 -14.60 2.86 12.69
CA GLU A 374 -14.24 3.40 14.02
C GLU A 374 -15.40 3.26 15.02
N TYR A 375 -16.65 3.49 14.60
CA TYR A 375 -17.82 3.33 15.46
C TYR A 375 -18.02 1.88 15.92
N PHE A 376 -17.81 0.90 15.04
CA PHE A 376 -17.97 -0.51 15.39
C PHE A 376 -16.77 -1.11 16.14
N THR A 377 -15.60 -0.47 16.10
CA THR A 377 -14.36 -1.02 16.69
C THR A 377 -13.83 -0.22 17.89
N SER A 378 -14.30 1.01 18.13
CA SER A 378 -13.83 1.80 19.27
C SER A 378 -14.40 1.30 20.60
N SER A 379 -13.53 1.12 21.59
CA SER A 379 -13.89 0.81 22.98
C SER A 379 -14.83 1.82 23.65
N SER A 380 -14.89 3.05 23.14
CA SER A 380 -15.80 4.09 23.64
C SER A 380 -17.21 4.00 23.05
N ALA A 381 -17.40 3.27 21.95
CA ALA A 381 -18.66 3.20 21.23
C ALA A 381 -19.62 2.15 21.81
N GLN A 382 -20.91 2.31 21.54
CA GLN A 382 -21.96 1.44 22.06
C GLN A 382 -21.77 -0.04 21.66
N PRO A 383 -21.43 -0.40 20.40
CA PRO A 383 -21.32 -1.81 20.01
C PRO A 383 -20.29 -2.56 20.84
N VAL A 384 -19.10 -1.98 21.03
CA VAL A 384 -18.02 -2.61 21.80
C VAL A 384 -18.36 -2.67 23.30
N LYS A 385 -19.00 -1.62 23.84
CA LYS A 385 -19.47 -1.62 25.24
C LYS A 385 -20.53 -2.69 25.50
N LEU A 386 -21.37 -2.97 24.52
CA LEU A 386 -22.38 -4.02 24.61
C LEU A 386 -21.71 -5.40 24.67
N VAL A 387 -20.77 -5.66 23.77
CA VAL A 387 -19.98 -6.91 23.76
C VAL A 387 -19.23 -7.08 25.09
N SER A 388 -18.55 -6.04 25.59
CA SER A 388 -17.83 -6.14 26.87
C SER A 388 -18.74 -6.43 28.06
N ARG A 389 -19.98 -5.93 28.04
CA ARG A 389 -20.98 -6.23 29.07
C ARG A 389 -21.43 -7.68 29.01
N PHE A 390 -21.64 -8.23 27.83
CA PHE A 390 -21.97 -9.65 27.68
C PHE A 390 -20.84 -10.55 28.16
N SER A 391 -19.58 -10.22 27.87
CA SER A 391 -18.42 -10.97 28.38
C SER A 391 -18.36 -11.00 29.91
N ALA A 392 -18.87 -9.97 30.61
CA ALA A 392 -18.91 -9.93 32.06
C ALA A 392 -19.92 -10.92 32.68
N HIS A 393 -20.87 -11.45 31.89
CA HIS A 393 -21.87 -12.43 32.36
C HIS A 393 -21.41 -13.89 32.15
N GLY A 394 -20.17 -14.10 31.70
CA GLY A 394 -19.61 -15.42 31.41
C GLY A 394 -19.93 -15.89 29.99
N ALA A 395 -19.03 -16.69 29.41
CA ALA A 395 -19.32 -17.41 28.18
C ALA A 395 -20.40 -18.48 28.46
N PRO A 396 -21.36 -18.71 27.54
CA PRO A 396 -22.23 -19.87 27.65
C PRO A 396 -21.37 -21.15 27.75
N PRO A 397 -21.75 -22.14 28.58
CA PRO A 397 -21.00 -23.37 28.69
C PRO A 397 -20.85 -23.99 27.30
N ALA A 398 -19.63 -24.35 26.92
CA ALA A 398 -19.37 -25.09 25.70
C ALA A 398 -20.15 -26.41 25.80
N SER A 399 -21.13 -26.58 24.91
CA SER A 399 -21.99 -27.77 24.80
C SER A 399 -21.21 -28.98 24.32
#